data_AF-A0A8X8GWJ2-F1
#
_entry.id   AF-A0A8X8GWJ2-F1
#
_cell.length_a   1.000
_cell.length_b   1.000
_cell.length_c   1.000
_cell.angle_alpha   90.00
_cell.angle_beta   90.00
_cell.angle_gamma   90.00
#
_symmetry.space_group_name_H-M   'P 1'
#
loop_
_entity.id
_entity.type
_entity.pdbx_description
1 polymer ?
#
loop_
_entity_poly.entity_id
_entity_poly.type
_entity_poly.pdbx_seq_one_letter_code
_entity_poly.pdbx_strand_id
1 'polypeptide(L)'
;MRYTLILALATTPGFAASALASSDDAWTEFRADVQIACAALLPADSTPVIEVNPFGSERYGAALVTMAAGTGAERMVCIYDKQAGTAEITGPFAP
;
A
#
# COMPACT_ATOMS: atom_id res chain seq x y z
N MET A 1 30.98 -1.96 58.46
CA MET A 1 31.56 -1.45 57.21
C MET A 1 30.46 -1.38 56.16
N ARG A 2 30.33 -0.22 55.53
CA ARG A 2 29.25 0.16 54.61
C ARG A 2 29.47 -0.51 53.25
N TYR A 3 28.57 -1.40 52.82
CA TYR A 3 28.55 -1.89 51.45
C TYR A 3 27.77 -0.89 50.59
N THR A 4 28.51 -0.06 49.85
CA THR A 4 27.99 0.89 48.87
C THR A 4 27.35 0.12 47.71
N LEU A 5 26.03 0.23 47.56
CA LEU A 5 25.28 -0.30 46.41
C LEU A 5 25.56 0.60 45.19
N ILE A 6 26.28 0.09 44.20
CA ILE A 6 26.50 0.79 42.92
C ILE A 6 25.34 0.43 41.99
N LEU A 7 24.44 1.38 41.76
CA LEU A 7 23.36 1.28 40.78
C LEU A 7 23.95 1.53 39.38
N ALA A 8 24.20 0.46 38.62
CA ALA A 8 24.61 0.56 37.22
C ALA A 8 23.41 0.97 36.36
N LEU A 9 23.37 2.24 35.97
CA LEU A 9 22.36 2.79 35.04
C LEU A 9 22.69 2.26 33.63
N ALA A 10 22.05 1.16 33.23
CA ALA A 10 22.17 0.62 31.88
C ALA A 10 21.49 1.57 30.89
N THR A 11 22.26 2.46 30.27
CA THR A 11 21.81 3.27 29.13
C THR A 11 21.65 2.37 27.92
N THR A 12 20.44 1.87 27.66
CA THR A 12 20.11 1.23 26.39
C THR A 12 20.21 2.27 25.27
N PRO A 13 21.14 2.15 24.32
CA PRO A 13 21.13 3.01 23.14
C PRO A 13 19.84 2.71 22.38
N GLY A 14 18.89 3.64 22.43
CA GLY A 14 17.71 3.59 21.59
C GLY A 14 18.17 3.64 20.14
N PHE A 15 17.98 2.54 19.41
CA PHE A 15 18.09 2.55 17.96
C PHE A 15 17.04 3.53 17.45
N ALA A 16 17.46 4.77 17.17
CA ALA A 16 16.70 5.67 16.34
C ALA A 16 16.61 5.01 14.96
N ALA A 17 15.52 4.30 14.72
CA ALA A 17 15.18 3.84 13.39
C ALA A 17 15.05 5.10 12.54
N SER A 18 16.07 5.41 11.75
CA SER A 18 16.01 6.44 10.73
C SER A 18 14.83 6.07 9.84
N ALA A 19 13.74 6.82 9.94
CA ALA A 19 12.66 6.75 8.98
C ALA A 19 13.25 7.27 7.66
N LEU A 20 13.79 6.36 6.86
CA LEU A 20 14.20 6.66 5.49
C LEU A 20 12.92 7.06 4.77
N ALA A 21 12.74 8.36 4.55
CA ALA A 21 11.71 8.85 3.66
C ALA A 21 11.92 8.12 2.33
N SER A 22 10.89 7.41 1.87
CA SER A 22 10.95 6.69 0.59
C SER A 22 11.29 7.69 -0.52
N SER A 23 12.23 7.34 -1.38
CA SER A 23 12.62 8.17 -2.52
C SER A 23 11.48 8.27 -3.54
N ASP A 24 11.52 9.29 -4.40
CA ASP A 24 10.54 9.47 -5.48
C ASP A 24 10.53 8.28 -6.45
N ASP A 25 11.68 7.64 -6.66
CA ASP A 25 11.81 6.43 -7.50
C ASP A 25 11.05 5.25 -6.88
N ALA A 26 11.22 5.02 -5.57
CA ALA A 26 10.51 3.96 -4.86
C ALA A 26 8.99 4.17 -4.87
N TRP A 27 8.54 5.43 -4.82
CA TRP A 27 7.11 5.75 -4.99
C TRP A 27 6.60 5.49 -6.41
N THR A 28 7.45 5.67 -7.42
CA THR A 28 7.10 5.43 -8.82
C THR A 28 6.98 3.95 -9.10
N GLU A 29 7.96 3.15 -8.66
CA GLU A 29 7.94 1.69 -8.74
C GLU A 29 6.71 1.12 -8.02
N PHE A 30 6.45 1.59 -6.80
CA PHE A 30 5.29 1.15 -6.03
C PHE A 30 3.96 1.37 -6.77
N ARG A 31 3.77 2.52 -7.43
CA ARG A 31 2.55 2.76 -8.20
C ARG A 31 2.46 1.89 -9.45
N ALA A 32 3.59 1.58 -10.08
CA ALA A 32 3.63 0.64 -11.20
C ALA A 32 3.22 -0.77 -10.75
N ASP A 33 3.69 -1.22 -9.58
CA ASP A 33 3.29 -2.51 -9.01
C ASP A 33 1.79 -2.58 -8.76
N VAL A 34 1.21 -1.53 -8.16
CA VAL A 34 -0.24 -1.42 -7.96
C VAL A 34 -0.98 -1.50 -9.29
N GLN A 35 -0.54 -0.74 -10.30
CA GLN A 35 -1.15 -0.73 -11.62
C GLN A 35 -1.15 -2.13 -12.25
N ILE A 36 -0.01 -2.82 -12.21
CA ILE A 36 0.18 -4.15 -12.81
C ILE A 36 -0.68 -5.18 -12.07
N ALA A 37 -0.59 -5.22 -10.74
CA ALA A 37 -1.31 -6.18 -9.93
C ALA A 37 -2.84 -6.02 -10.05
N CYS A 38 -3.32 -4.77 -10.07
CA CYS A 38 -4.75 -4.50 -10.23
C CYS A 38 -5.26 -4.84 -11.64
N ALA A 39 -4.49 -4.54 -12.69
CA ALA A 39 -4.88 -4.88 -14.06
C ALA A 39 -4.95 -6.40 -14.26
N ALA A 40 -4.08 -7.17 -13.60
CA ALA A 40 -4.06 -8.64 -13.69
C ALA A 40 -5.31 -9.32 -13.12
N LEU A 41 -6.11 -8.63 -12.28
CA LEU A 41 -7.37 -9.15 -11.74
C LEU A 41 -8.56 -8.95 -12.69
N LEU A 42 -8.38 -8.18 -13.77
CA LEU A 42 -9.46 -7.80 -14.67
C LEU A 42 -9.49 -8.72 -15.90
N PRO A 43 -10.65 -8.90 -16.55
CA PRO A 43 -10.73 -9.67 -17.79
C PRO A 43 -9.80 -9.10 -18.85
N ALA A 44 -9.06 -9.96 -19.57
CA ALA A 44 -8.07 -9.54 -20.56
C ALA A 44 -8.64 -8.66 -21.69
N ASP A 45 -9.90 -8.91 -22.07
CA ASP A 45 -10.60 -8.18 -23.14
C ASP A 45 -11.40 -6.96 -22.63
N SER A 46 -11.23 -6.58 -21.36
CA SER A 46 -11.88 -5.40 -20.79
C SER A 46 -11.05 -4.12 -21.06
N THR A 47 -11.73 -2.97 -21.10
CA THR A 47 -11.10 -1.65 -21.20
C THR A 47 -11.38 -0.82 -19.93
N PRO A 48 -10.85 -1.22 -18.78
CA PRO A 48 -11.08 -0.52 -17.53
C PRO A 48 -10.31 0.80 -17.48
N VAL A 49 -10.86 1.77 -16.75
CA VAL A 49 -10.08 2.93 -16.29
C VAL A 49 -9.54 2.58 -14.89
N ILE A 50 -8.22 2.61 -14.73
CA ILE A 50 -7.54 2.31 -13.47
C ILE A 50 -6.83 3.58 -13.00
N GLU A 51 -7.28 4.14 -11.88
CA GLU A 51 -6.72 5.35 -11.28
C GLU A 51 -5.97 4.98 -10.00
N VAL A 52 -4.65 4.82 -10.10
CA VAL A 52 -3.79 4.49 -8.96
C VAL A 52 -3.71 5.69 -8.01
N ASN A 53 -4.00 5.46 -6.73
CA ASN A 53 -3.83 6.49 -5.71
C ASN A 53 -2.33 6.87 -5.60
N PRO A 54 -1.99 8.17 -5.62
CA PRO A 54 -0.60 8.61 -5.68
C PRO A 54 0.23 8.27 -4.42
N PHE A 55 -0.43 8.05 -3.28
CA PHE A 55 0.20 7.87 -1.97
C PHE A 55 -0.06 6.49 -1.35
N GLY A 56 -1.22 5.90 -1.63
CA GLY A 56 -1.70 4.71 -0.95
C GLY A 56 -1.83 4.93 0.57
N SER A 57 -1.40 3.93 1.34
CA SER A 57 -1.29 3.97 2.80
C SER A 57 0.07 3.40 3.22
N GLU A 58 0.35 3.33 4.52
CA GLU A 58 1.57 2.69 5.03
C GLU A 58 1.75 1.27 4.48
N ARG A 59 0.65 0.50 4.41
CA ARG A 59 0.66 -0.94 4.15
C ARG A 59 0.14 -1.33 2.78
N TYR A 60 -0.76 -0.53 2.23
CA TYR A 60 -1.51 -0.89 1.03
C TYR A 60 -1.38 0.17 -0.06
N GLY A 61 -1.34 -0.28 -1.31
CA GLY A 61 -1.66 0.52 -2.47
C GLY A 61 -3.15 0.41 -2.77
N ALA A 62 -3.70 1.42 -3.43
CA ALA A 62 -5.09 1.43 -3.83
C ALA A 62 -5.22 1.99 -5.24
N ALA A 63 -6.16 1.44 -6.01
CA ALA A 63 -6.58 1.99 -7.28
C ALA A 63 -8.11 1.99 -7.37
N LEU A 64 -8.68 3.06 -7.93
CA LEU A 64 -10.07 3.06 -8.33
C LEU A 64 -10.16 2.41 -9.71
N VAL A 65 -11.01 1.39 -9.84
CA VAL A 65 -11.28 0.71 -11.09
C VAL A 65 -12.69 1.07 -11.55
N THR A 66 -12.81 1.58 -12.76
CA THR A 66 -14.10 1.90 -13.38
C THR A 66 -14.28 1.08 -14.65
N MET A 67 -15.38 0.32 -14.73
CA MET A 67 -15.76 -0.46 -15.91
C MET A 67 -17.12 0.01 -16.45
N ALA A 68 -17.30 -0.03 -17.76
CA ALA A 68 -18.60 0.19 -18.37
C ALA A 68 -19.57 -0.95 -18.01
N ALA A 69 -20.80 -0.61 -17.61
CA ALA A 69 -21.82 -1.59 -17.24
C ALA A 69 -23.19 -1.13 -17.74
N GLY A 70 -23.66 -1.73 -18.84
CA GLY A 70 -24.93 -1.36 -19.48
C GLY A 70 -24.97 0.13 -19.85
N THR A 71 -25.89 0.88 -19.24
CA THR A 71 -26.01 2.35 -19.43
C THR A 71 -25.22 3.17 -18.42
N GLY A 72 -24.43 2.53 -17.55
CA GLY A 72 -23.69 3.17 -16.47
C GLY A 72 -22.26 2.65 -16.34
N ALA A 73 -21.68 2.81 -15.16
CA ALA A 73 -20.35 2.32 -14.83
C ALA A 73 -20.34 1.66 -13.46
N GLU A 74 -19.65 0.53 -13.36
CA GLU A 74 -19.31 -0.12 -12.10
C GLU A 74 -17.99 0.45 -11.60
N ARG A 75 -17.96 0.87 -10.33
CA ARG A 75 -16.77 1.39 -9.67
C ARG A 75 -16.37 0.41 -8.58
N MET A 76 -15.12 -0.01 -8.55
CA MET A 76 -14.55 -0.92 -7.57
C MET A 76 -13.25 -0.33 -7.03
N VAL A 77 -12.78 -0.85 -5.91
CA VAL A 77 -11.44 -0.54 -5.40
C VAL A 77 -10.58 -1.78 -5.51
N CYS A 78 -9.41 -1.63 -6.13
CA CYS A 78 -8.34 -2.61 -6.04
C CYS A 78 -7.41 -2.21 -4.88
N ILE A 79 -7.06 -3.17 -4.04
CA ILE A 79 -6.18 -3.03 -2.88
C ILE A 79 -4.97 -3.92 -3.11
N TYR A 80 -3.78 -3.35 -3.04
CA TYR A 80 -2.51 -4.07 -3.18
C TYR A 80 -1.79 -4.13 -1.83
N ASP A 81 -1.50 -5.33 -1.33
CA ASP A 81 -0.70 -5.53 -0.11
C ASP A 81 0.80 -5.48 -0.45
N LYS A 82 1.50 -4.48 0.11
CA LYS A 82 2.94 -4.27 -0.12
C LYS A 82 3.80 -5.43 0.38
N GLN A 83 3.39 -6.12 1.45
CA GLN A 83 4.16 -7.21 2.04
C GLN A 83 3.90 -8.53 1.32
N ALA A 84 2.65 -8.79 0.95
CA ALA A 84 2.30 -10.01 0.23
C ALA A 84 2.63 -9.94 -1.26
N GLY A 85 2.68 -8.73 -1.84
CA GLY A 85 2.84 -8.53 -3.28
C GLY A 85 1.60 -8.97 -4.07
N THR A 86 0.43 -8.97 -3.43
CA THR A 86 -0.83 -9.45 -4.02
C THR A 86 -1.87 -8.35 -4.03
N ALA A 87 -2.75 -8.38 -5.03
CA ALA A 87 -3.90 -7.48 -5.11
C ALA A 87 -5.22 -8.24 -4.92
N GLU A 88 -6.22 -7.52 -4.41
CA GLU A 88 -7.62 -7.92 -4.33
C GLU A 88 -8.49 -6.81 -4.91
N ILE A 89 -9.66 -7.15 -5.47
CA ILE A 89 -10.63 -6.18 -5.98
C ILE A 89 -11.97 -6.36 -5.26
N THR A 90 -12.57 -5.26 -4.84
CA THR A 90 -13.89 -5.28 -4.21
C THR A 90 -14.99 -5.58 -5.22
N GLY A 91 -16.20 -5.88 -4.73
CA GLY A 91 -17.40 -5.73 -5.55
C GLY A 91 -17.66 -4.27 -5.95
N PRO A 92 -18.58 -4.03 -6.91
CA PRO A 92 -18.98 -2.69 -7.30
C PRO A 92 -19.60 -1.90 -6.15
N PHE A 93 -19.29 -0.61 -6.08
CA PHE A 93 -19.89 0.33 -5.16
C PHE A 93 -21.29 0.68 -5.67
N ALA A 94 -22.30 0.43 -4.84
CA ALA A 94 -23.65 0.94 -5.06
C ALA A 94 -23.79 2.35 -4.45
N PRO A 95 -24.51 3.27 -5.12
CA PRO A 95 -24.84 4.58 -4.56
C PRO A 95 -25.80 4.51 -3.37
#